data_AF-A0A4D7B3I8-F1
#
_entry.id   AF-A0A4D7B3I8-F1
#
_cell.length_a   1.000
_cell.length_b   1.000
_cell.length_c   1.000
_cell.angle_alpha   90.00
_cell.angle_beta   90.00
_cell.angle_gamma   90.00
#
_symmetry.space_group_name_H-M   'P 1'
#
loop_
_entity.id
_entity.type
_entity.pdbx_description
1 polymer ?
#
loop_
_entity_poly.entity_id
_entity_poly.type
_entity_poly.pdbx_seq_one_letter_code
_entity_poly.pdbx_strand_id
1 'polypeptide(L)'
;MAWDDKLSKPVTLGAGRQLTTLREAADYLRTHFATASRNALLDAAREDLMQAASTGNSADVKAATDQVRSLLAAEHHLDEMAGR
;
A
#
# COMPACT_ATOMS: atom_id res chain seq x y z
N MET A 1 -12.22 3.32 14.28
CA MET A 1 -11.12 3.55 13.31
C MET A 1 -11.52 2.92 12.00
N ALA A 2 -11.27 3.57 10.88
CA ALA A 2 -11.71 3.13 9.55
C ALA A 2 -10.78 2.07 8.93
N TRP A 3 -10.05 1.29 9.72
CA TRP A 3 -9.11 0.28 9.20
C TRP A 3 -9.79 -0.84 8.40
N ASP A 4 -11.04 -1.15 8.74
CA ASP A 4 -11.89 -2.11 8.04
C ASP A 4 -12.61 -1.48 6.83
N ASP A 5 -12.39 -0.19 6.58
CA ASP A 5 -12.96 0.49 5.43
C ASP A 5 -12.28 0.05 4.13
N LYS A 6 -13.07 0.10 3.05
CA LYS A 6 -12.62 -0.40 1.76
C LYS A 6 -11.65 0.59 1.15
N LEU A 7 -10.63 0.06 0.48
CA LEU A 7 -9.82 0.87 -0.42
C LEU A 7 -10.72 1.47 -1.51
N SER A 8 -10.34 2.65 -1.99
CA SER A 8 -11.07 3.31 -3.08
C SER A 8 -11.15 2.42 -4.32
N LYS A 9 -10.11 1.59 -4.54
CA LYS A 9 -10.08 0.51 -5.53
C LYS A 9 -9.29 -0.67 -4.97
N PRO A 10 -9.66 -1.92 -5.30
CA PRO A 10 -8.86 -3.07 -4.94
C PRO A 10 -7.48 -2.98 -5.58
N VAL A 11 -6.45 -3.32 -4.82
CA VAL A 11 -5.06 -3.33 -5.29
C VAL A 11 -4.64 -4.77 -5.55
N THR A 12 -4.40 -5.09 -6.81
CA THR A 12 -3.93 -6.43 -7.22
C THR A 12 -2.42 -6.52 -7.07
N LEU A 13 -1.97 -7.56 -6.38
CA LEU A 13 -0.58 -7.93 -6.17
C LEU A 13 -0.15 -8.96 -7.25
N GLY A 14 1.15 -9.03 -7.54
CA GLY A 14 1.71 -9.90 -8.58
C GLY A 14 1.35 -11.40 -8.46
N ALA A 15 1.06 -11.88 -7.24
CA ALA A 15 0.65 -13.26 -6.98
C ALA A 15 -0.87 -13.51 -7.15
N GLY A 16 -1.62 -12.60 -7.77
CA GLY A 16 -3.08 -12.69 -7.91
C GLY A 16 -3.87 -12.39 -6.63
N ARG A 17 -3.18 -12.03 -5.54
CA ARG A 17 -3.81 -11.58 -4.30
C ARG A 17 -4.32 -10.15 -4.46
N GLN A 18 -5.53 -9.86 -3.98
CA GLN A 18 -6.09 -8.51 -3.98
C GLN A 18 -6.21 -7.98 -2.56
N LEU A 19 -5.79 -6.73 -2.36
CA LEU A 19 -6.00 -5.99 -1.12
C LEU A 19 -7.28 -5.18 -1.29
N THR A 20 -8.22 -5.34 -0.35
CA THR A 20 -9.54 -4.70 -0.44
C THR A 20 -9.79 -3.69 0.66
N THR A 21 -9.05 -3.76 1.75
CA THR A 21 -9.20 -2.89 2.92
C THR A 21 -7.91 -2.14 3.26
N LEU A 22 -8.05 -1.02 3.97
CA LEU A 22 -6.90 -0.26 4.48
C LEU A 22 -6.02 -1.11 5.40
N ARG A 23 -6.61 -1.98 6.24
CA ARG A 23 -5.87 -2.90 7.09
C ARG A 23 -5.04 -3.90 6.28
N GLU A 24 -5.62 -4.51 5.27
CA GLU A 24 -4.89 -5.46 4.41
C GLU A 24 -3.71 -4.80 3.72
N ALA A 25 -3.89 -3.57 3.21
CA ALA A 25 -2.80 -2.82 2.60
C ALA A 25 -1.68 -2.51 3.59
N ALA A 26 -2.02 -2.03 4.79
CA ALA A 26 -1.03 -1.75 5.82
C ALA A 26 -0.27 -3.00 6.30
N ASP A 27 -0.98 -4.13 6.45
CA ASP A 27 -0.38 -5.41 6.86
C ASP A 27 0.55 -5.96 5.79
N TYR A 28 0.14 -5.88 4.52
CA TYR A 28 0.98 -6.26 3.39
C TYR A 28 2.25 -5.43 3.34
N LEU A 29 2.13 -4.10 3.40
CA LEU A 29 3.29 -3.20 3.38
C LEU A 29 4.24 -3.48 4.54
N ARG A 30 3.70 -3.68 5.76
CA ARG A 30 4.51 -4.01 6.93
C ARG A 30 5.31 -5.30 6.75
N THR A 31 4.67 -6.33 6.18
CA THR A 31 5.27 -7.67 6.08
C THR A 31 6.23 -7.78 4.90
N HIS A 32 5.85 -7.24 3.74
CA HIS A 32 6.62 -7.37 2.51
C HIS A 32 7.83 -6.45 2.50
N PHE A 33 7.68 -5.23 3.03
CA PHE A 33 8.77 -4.27 3.13
C PHE A 33 9.47 -4.30 4.50
N ALA A 34 9.24 -5.33 5.32
CA ALA A 34 9.92 -5.49 6.62
C ALA A 34 11.45 -5.48 6.49
N THR A 35 11.95 -6.01 5.37
CA THR A 35 13.38 -6.11 5.04
C THR A 35 13.85 -5.06 4.05
N ALA A 36 12.95 -4.25 3.49
CA ALA A 36 13.31 -3.22 2.53
C ALA A 36 13.96 -2.05 3.27
N SER A 37 15.24 -1.79 2.97
CA SER A 37 15.98 -0.64 3.49
C SER A 37 15.23 0.65 3.20
N ARG A 38 15.01 1.45 4.26
CA ARG A 38 14.51 2.83 4.31
C ARG A 38 14.05 3.41 2.96
N ASN A 39 12.79 3.14 2.61
CA ASN A 39 12.18 3.61 1.38
C ASN A 39 11.23 4.78 1.70
N ALA A 40 11.54 5.99 1.23
CA ALA A 40 10.74 7.18 1.54
C ALA A 40 9.29 7.07 1.03
N LEU A 41 9.07 6.33 -0.06
CA LEU A 41 7.73 6.03 -0.58
C LEU A 41 6.94 5.10 0.34
N LEU A 42 7.60 4.15 1.01
CA LEU A 42 6.95 3.27 1.99
C LEU A 42 6.51 4.06 3.22
N ASP A 43 7.33 4.99 3.69
CA ASP A 43 7.03 5.82 4.85
C ASP A 43 5.81 6.72 4.56
N ALA A 44 5.83 7.42 3.40
CA ALA A 44 4.72 8.23 2.92
C ALA A 44 3.42 7.39 2.78
N ALA A 45 3.50 6.21 2.16
CA ALA A 45 2.33 5.34 2.00
C ALA A 45 1.75 4.88 3.36
N ARG A 46 2.59 4.67 4.39
CA ARG A 46 2.13 4.33 5.74
C ARG A 46 1.46 5.52 6.44
N GLU A 47 2.02 6.72 6.29
CA GLU A 47 1.42 7.94 6.82
C GLU A 47 0.04 8.20 6.19
N ASP A 48 -0.08 8.11 4.87
CA ASP A 48 -1.35 8.27 4.15
C ASP A 48 -2.39 7.21 4.58
N LEU A 49 -1.98 5.96 4.79
CA LEU A 49 -2.86 4.89 5.29
C LEU A 49 -3.35 5.17 6.72
N MET A 50 -2.47 5.65 7.60
CA MET A 50 -2.85 6.02 8.96
C MET A 50 -3.80 7.22 8.97
N GLN A 51 -3.55 8.22 8.12
CA GLN A 51 -4.41 9.37 7.98
C GLN A 51 -5.79 8.98 7.44
N ALA A 52 -5.85 8.17 6.38
CA ALA A 52 -7.10 7.63 5.84
C ALA A 52 -7.90 6.82 6.87
N ALA A 53 -7.23 5.99 7.68
CA ALA A 53 -7.88 5.22 8.75
C ALA A 53 -8.37 6.09 9.93
N SER A 54 -7.75 7.26 10.12
CA SER A 54 -8.09 8.22 11.16
C SER A 54 -9.25 9.13 10.74
N THR A 55 -9.21 9.68 9.53
CA THR A 55 -10.22 10.61 9.01
C THR A 55 -11.43 9.88 8.42
N GLY A 56 -11.24 8.69 7.85
CA GLY A 56 -12.26 7.96 7.10
C GLY A 56 -12.71 8.69 5.82
N ASN A 57 -11.97 9.70 5.37
CA ASN A 57 -12.36 10.53 4.24
C ASN A 57 -11.94 9.86 2.92
N SER A 58 -12.87 9.79 1.97
CA SER A 58 -12.66 9.18 0.65
C SER A 58 -11.47 9.78 -0.12
N ALA A 59 -11.15 11.06 0.08
CA ALA A 59 -10.00 11.70 -0.53
C ALA A 59 -8.67 11.13 0.01
N ASP A 60 -8.57 10.96 1.33
CA ASP A 60 -7.40 10.37 1.98
C ASP A 60 -7.26 8.89 1.63
N VAL A 61 -8.39 8.14 1.61
CA VAL A 61 -8.42 6.73 1.18
C VAL A 61 -7.92 6.58 -0.25
N LYS A 62 -8.29 7.50 -1.15
CA LYS A 62 -7.83 7.50 -2.54
C LYS A 62 -6.34 7.80 -2.63
N ALA A 63 -5.84 8.80 -1.91
CA ALA A 63 -4.41 9.14 -1.88
C ALA A 63 -3.55 7.96 -1.38
N ALA A 64 -3.96 7.35 -0.27
CA ALA A 64 -3.33 6.16 0.28
C ALA A 64 -3.34 4.99 -0.71
N THR A 65 -4.47 4.76 -1.39
CA THR A 65 -4.58 3.70 -2.41
C THR A 65 -3.62 3.94 -3.58
N ASP A 66 -3.47 5.19 -4.03
CA ASP A 66 -2.60 5.54 -5.17
C ASP A 66 -1.11 5.41 -4.84
N GLN A 67 -0.72 5.83 -3.63
CA GLN A 67 0.63 5.64 -3.07
C GLN A 67 1.01 4.16 -2.99
N VAL A 68 0.12 3.33 -2.44
CA VAL A 68 0.33 1.87 -2.35
C VAL A 68 0.51 1.27 -3.76
N ARG A 69 -0.32 1.66 -4.73
CA ARG A 69 -0.20 1.19 -6.11
C ARG A 69 1.11 1.62 -6.77
N SER A 70 1.54 2.85 -6.55
CA SER A 70 2.80 3.38 -7.10
C SER A 70 4.01 2.66 -6.51
N LEU A 71 4.00 2.40 -5.20
CA LEU A 71 5.05 1.63 -4.54
C LEU A 71 5.15 0.20 -5.07
N LEU A 72 4.02 -0.49 -5.23
CA LEU A 72 3.98 -1.84 -5.79
C LEU A 72 4.43 -1.89 -7.26
N ALA A 73 4.07 -0.88 -8.05
CA ALA A 73 4.54 -0.76 -9.42
C ALA A 73 6.06 -0.54 -9.49
N ALA A 74 6.61 0.27 -8.58
CA ALA A 74 8.05 0.48 -8.46
C ALA A 74 8.78 -0.80 -8.00
N GLU A 75 8.22 -1.53 -7.05
CA GLU A 75 8.76 -2.82 -6.60
C GLU A 75 8.75 -3.87 -7.70
N HIS A 76 7.63 -4.06 -8.41
CA HIS A 76 7.56 -5.02 -9.51
C HIS A 76 8.57 -4.68 -10.61
N HIS A 77 8.78 -3.39 -10.90
CA HIS A 77 9.81 -2.96 -11.84
C HIS A 77 11.23 -3.27 -11.36
N LEU A 78 11.48 -3.17 -10.05
CA LEU A 78 12.77 -3.53 -9.44
C LEU A 78 13.00 -5.05 -9.43
N ASP A 79 11.96 -5.86 -9.19
CA ASP A 79 12.05 -7.32 -9.21
C ASP A 79 12.34 -7.85 -10.62
N GLU A 80 11.68 -7.29 -11.64
CA GLU A 80 11.94 -7.64 -13.05
C GLU A 80 13.33 -7.22 -13.52
N MET A 81 13.90 -6.13 -12.98
CA MET A 81 15.29 -5.71 -13.26
C MET A 81 16.34 -6.45 -12.43
N ALA A 82 15.96 -7.00 -11.28
CA ALA A 82 16.82 -7.79 -10.41
C ALA A 82 16.84 -9.28 -10.78
N GLY A 83 16.34 -9.62 -11.98
CA GLY A 83 16.33 -10.96 -12.56
C GLY A 83 17.59 -11.76 -12.24
N ARG A 84 17.39 -12.76 -11.38
CA ARG A 84 18.38 -13.74 -10.93
C ARG A 84 18.15 -15.06 -11.63
#